data_AF-A0A254T177-F1
#
_entry.id   AF-A0A254T177-F1
#
_cell.length_a   1.000
_cell.length_b   1.000
_cell.length_c   1.000
_cell.angle_alpha   90.00
_cell.angle_beta   90.00
_cell.angle_gamma   90.00
#
_symmetry.space_group_name_H-M   'P 1'
#
loop_
_entity.id
_entity.type
_entity.pdbx_description
1 polymer ?
#
loop_
_entity_poly.entity_id
_entity_poly.type
_entity_poly.pdbx_seq_one_letter_code
_entity_poly.pdbx_strand_id
1 'polypeptide(L)'
;MQFVLKSALISLVLVGVVLADGIKPDALAKDGAVTRDRHLTEIRDIMRGGRGGYIDFGFYYTPSREQLPLESLYGEHDGFAFNHHFAAFGAGEVAKNRHMGALLWFDRSGWDGEDFFLFPQYNDFGLQRSVVTWGLTFTDARMNWTLAAGMQHQNLEHRGKLYPDESDSLAYSWAHLRFSKLSAQANFYRTDWRLFRVSLDLESRAIYGGRKSGLLTYLPNVSLSMYNTDDENDIDSMRINWEQNLYDQRLYAEVAIDLNDTWFHSASLKFYPDPSRMIGFEATCLNRVRHKQLSDDFVEEESDLLWGGAIDLLFARFAYNAAYDYENFFGAKGTFLVEFKFNLATIDGWLFNRGAARSAPMQTDVVKQFDKKAGSNEITPIGSAKGAPKTIEAKGIRYEKVGSEGGN
;
A
#
# COMPACT_ATOMS: atom_id res chain seq x y z
N MET A 1 -1.44 -23.06 -25.70
CA MET A 1 -1.43 -21.75 -25.01
C MET A 1 -1.44 -21.90 -23.48
N GLN A 2 -2.37 -22.64 -22.88
CA GLN A 2 -2.40 -22.86 -21.41
C GLN A 2 -1.16 -23.58 -20.85
N PHE A 3 -0.58 -24.54 -21.58
CA PHE A 3 0.65 -25.22 -21.15
C PHE A 3 1.83 -24.25 -21.11
N VAL A 4 2.05 -23.46 -22.16
CA VAL A 4 3.10 -22.44 -22.24
C VAL A 4 2.97 -21.39 -21.14
N LEU A 5 1.74 -20.98 -20.81
CA LEU A 5 1.48 -20.04 -19.72
C LEU A 5 1.83 -20.64 -18.35
N LYS A 6 1.45 -21.90 -18.10
CA LYS A 6 1.80 -22.63 -16.87
C LYS A 6 3.30 -22.85 -16.75
N SER A 7 3.96 -23.25 -17.84
CA SER A 7 5.41 -23.43 -17.89
C SER A 7 6.15 -22.12 -17.65
N ALA A 8 5.72 -21.02 -18.27
CA ALA A 8 6.29 -19.70 -18.04
C ALA A 8 6.10 -19.23 -16.60
N LEU A 9 4.93 -19.48 -16.00
CA LEU A 9 4.66 -19.15 -14.59
C LEU A 9 5.55 -19.96 -13.64
N ILE A 10 5.70 -21.27 -13.88
CA ILE A 10 6.58 -22.14 -13.10
C ILE A 10 8.05 -21.72 -13.27
N SER A 11 8.49 -21.40 -14.49
CA SER A 11 9.84 -20.90 -14.75
C SER A 11 10.09 -19.53 -14.11
N LEU A 12 9.10 -18.62 -14.08
CA LEU A 12 9.20 -17.34 -13.38
C LEU A 12 9.35 -17.52 -11.87
N VAL A 13 8.58 -18.44 -11.27
CA VAL A 13 8.69 -18.79 -9.84
C VAL A 13 10.06 -19.41 -9.55
N LEU A 14 10.55 -20.32 -10.41
CA LEU A 14 11.85 -20.99 -10.23
C LEU A 14 13.05 -20.05 -10.43
N VAL A 15 13.00 -19.12 -11.40
CA VAL A 15 14.08 -18.13 -11.62
C VAL A 15 14.14 -17.10 -10.49
N GLY A 16 13.00 -16.76 -9.89
CA GLY A 16 12.96 -15.86 -8.73
C GLY A 16 13.73 -16.41 -7.52
N VAL A 17 13.68 -17.74 -7.30
CA VAL A 17 14.38 -18.42 -6.20
C VAL A 17 15.91 -18.41 -6.37
N VAL A 18 16.42 -18.53 -7.61
CA VAL A 18 17.86 -18.59 -7.89
C VAL A 18 18.58 -17.24 -7.73
N LEU A 19 17.82 -16.14 -7.72
CA LEU A 19 18.34 -14.78 -7.55
C LEU A 19 18.03 -14.21 -6.16
N ALA A 20 17.64 -15.06 -5.21
CA ALA A 20 17.41 -14.66 -3.84
C ALA A 20 18.74 -14.37 -3.14
N ASP A 21 18.81 -13.23 -2.47
CA ASP A 21 19.95 -12.91 -1.60
C ASP A 21 19.61 -13.31 -0.17
N GLY A 22 20.61 -13.71 0.60
CA GLY A 22 20.36 -14.03 1.99
C GLY A 22 20.14 -12.79 2.87
N ILE A 23 19.40 -13.00 3.95
CA ILE A 23 19.08 -11.99 4.94
C ILE A 23 20.21 -11.94 5.96
N LYS A 24 20.65 -10.73 6.31
CA LYS A 24 21.62 -10.51 7.39
C LYS A 24 20.91 -10.41 8.76
N PRO A 25 21.51 -10.91 9.85
CA PRO A 25 20.94 -10.80 11.21
C PRO A 25 20.52 -9.38 11.61
N ASP A 26 21.27 -8.36 11.19
CA ASP A 26 20.96 -6.96 11.52
C ASP A 26 19.68 -6.46 10.83
N ALA A 27 19.41 -6.91 9.60
CA ALA A 27 18.18 -6.56 8.89
C ALA A 27 16.96 -7.17 9.59
N LEU A 28 17.09 -8.40 10.10
CA LEU A 28 16.08 -9.06 10.94
C LEU A 28 15.87 -8.34 12.27
N ALA A 29 16.92 -7.79 12.88
CA ALA A 29 16.82 -7.01 14.11
C ALA A 29 16.05 -5.69 13.92
N LYS A 30 16.19 -5.03 12.76
CA LYS A 30 15.52 -3.75 12.45
C LYS A 30 14.00 -3.89 12.13
N ASP A 31 13.52 -5.10 11.85
CA ASP A 31 12.13 -5.39 11.44
C ASP A 31 11.06 -4.90 12.44
N GLY A 32 11.39 -4.87 13.73
CA GLY A 32 10.48 -4.38 14.77
C GLY A 32 10.10 -2.91 14.59
N ALA A 33 11.05 -2.05 14.20
CA ALA A 33 10.78 -0.64 13.93
C ALA A 33 9.90 -0.47 12.67
N VAL A 34 10.22 -1.21 11.61
CA VAL A 34 9.46 -1.21 10.36
C VAL A 34 8.01 -1.62 10.61
N THR A 35 7.80 -2.69 11.37
CA THR A 35 6.47 -3.18 11.75
C THR A 35 5.66 -2.15 12.53
N ARG A 36 6.27 -1.47 13.51
CA ARG A 36 5.60 -0.39 14.26
C ARG A 36 5.16 0.75 13.36
N ASP A 37 6.00 1.16 12.42
CA ASP A 37 5.69 2.24 11.49
C ASP A 37 4.63 1.83 10.46
N ARG A 38 4.63 0.56 10.04
CA ARG A 38 3.56 -0.05 9.24
C ARG A 38 2.21 0.05 9.96
N HIS A 39 2.12 -0.39 11.22
CA HIS A 39 0.89 -0.28 12.01
C HIS A 39 0.38 1.17 12.07
N LEU A 40 1.26 2.14 12.31
CA LEU A 40 0.88 3.55 12.35
C LEU A 40 0.38 4.08 11.00
N THR A 41 0.98 3.62 9.89
CA THR A 41 0.54 3.94 8.53
C THR A 41 -0.86 3.41 8.24
N GLU A 42 -1.14 2.18 8.65
CA GLU A 42 -2.46 1.56 8.48
C GLU A 42 -3.53 2.24 9.34
N ILE A 43 -3.20 2.55 10.60
CA ILE A 43 -4.08 3.31 11.50
C ILE A 43 -4.42 4.67 10.87
N ARG A 44 -3.45 5.40 10.33
CA ARG A 44 -3.68 6.69 9.63
C ARG A 44 -4.74 6.52 8.54
N ASP A 45 -4.64 5.47 7.74
CA ASP A 45 -5.54 5.26 6.60
C ASP A 45 -6.97 4.95 7.05
N ILE A 46 -7.14 4.26 8.17
CA ILE A 46 -8.46 3.95 8.75
C ILE A 46 -9.03 5.17 9.49
N MET A 47 -8.19 5.98 10.14
CA MET A 47 -8.60 7.21 10.82
C MET A 47 -9.10 8.31 9.86
N ARG A 48 -8.92 8.15 8.55
CA ARG A 48 -9.60 8.98 7.54
C ARG A 48 -11.13 8.84 7.60
N GLY A 49 -11.63 7.69 8.05
CA GLY A 49 -13.05 7.49 8.35
C GLY A 49 -13.43 7.92 9.75
N GLY A 50 -12.63 7.56 10.74
CA GLY A 50 -12.85 7.85 12.16
C GLY A 50 -14.12 7.21 12.76
N ARG A 51 -14.81 6.36 11.98
CA ARG A 51 -16.05 5.67 12.34
C ARG A 51 -16.14 4.35 11.59
N GLY A 52 -17.07 3.49 12.02
CA GLY A 52 -17.27 2.18 11.40
C GLY A 52 -16.38 1.11 12.01
N GLY A 53 -15.90 0.18 11.20
CA GLY A 53 -15.04 -0.91 11.65
C GLY A 53 -14.08 -1.40 10.58
N TYR A 54 -13.04 -2.10 11.03
CA TYR A 54 -12.01 -2.73 10.20
C TYR A 54 -11.59 -4.02 10.88
N ILE A 55 -11.43 -5.08 10.09
CA ILE A 55 -10.77 -6.31 10.50
C ILE A 55 -9.85 -6.77 9.39
N ASP A 56 -8.67 -7.20 9.76
CA ASP A 56 -7.66 -7.72 8.87
C ASP A 56 -6.88 -8.79 9.61
N PHE A 57 -6.70 -9.93 8.98
CA PHE A 57 -5.84 -10.98 9.53
C PHE A 57 -5.29 -11.81 8.41
N GLY A 58 -4.08 -12.30 8.61
CA GLY A 58 -3.44 -13.14 7.62
C GLY A 58 -2.08 -13.64 8.05
N PHE A 59 -1.52 -14.47 7.19
CA PHE A 59 -0.18 -15.01 7.36
C PHE A 59 0.54 -15.08 6.02
N TYR A 60 1.83 -14.78 6.07
CA TYR A 60 2.75 -14.88 4.94
C TYR A 60 3.37 -16.27 4.87
N TYR A 61 3.54 -16.75 3.65
CA TYR A 61 4.15 -18.02 3.30
C TYR A 61 5.16 -17.81 2.17
N THR A 62 6.38 -18.31 2.36
CA THR A 62 7.40 -18.41 1.31
C THR A 62 7.36 -19.81 0.70
N PRO A 63 7.22 -19.96 -0.63
CA PRO A 63 7.08 -21.27 -1.27
C PRO A 63 8.35 -22.13 -1.25
N SER A 64 9.53 -21.57 -0.94
CA SER A 64 10.76 -22.34 -0.79
C SER A 64 11.66 -21.77 0.30
N ARG A 65 12.32 -22.67 1.05
CA ARG A 65 13.31 -22.38 2.09
C ARG A 65 14.60 -21.71 1.57
N GLU A 66 14.88 -21.88 0.28
CA GLU A 66 16.08 -21.35 -0.38
C GLU A 66 15.88 -19.88 -0.82
N GLN A 67 14.67 -19.31 -0.63
CA GLN A 67 14.36 -17.95 -1.06
C GLN A 67 14.83 -16.87 -0.09
N LEU A 68 15.07 -17.24 1.17
CA LEU A 68 15.48 -16.32 2.21
C LEU A 68 16.52 -17.02 3.09
N PRO A 69 17.69 -17.39 2.57
CA PRO A 69 18.71 -17.97 3.42
C PRO A 69 19.21 -16.93 4.45
N LEU A 70 19.55 -17.35 5.66
CA LEU A 70 20.16 -16.48 6.67
C LEU A 70 21.67 -16.50 6.48
N GLU A 71 22.28 -15.35 6.20
CA GLU A 71 23.73 -15.18 6.09
C GLU A 71 24.33 -14.87 7.46
N SER A 72 24.99 -15.86 8.07
CA SER A 72 25.65 -15.71 9.36
C SER A 72 27.17 -15.90 9.24
N LEU A 73 27.90 -15.62 10.33
CA LEU A 73 29.32 -15.93 10.45
C LEU A 73 29.64 -17.44 10.27
N TYR A 74 28.63 -18.31 10.38
CA TYR A 74 28.76 -19.76 10.23
C TYR A 74 28.36 -20.27 8.82
N GLY A 75 27.97 -19.37 7.91
CA GLY A 75 27.54 -19.69 6.55
C GLY A 75 26.10 -19.27 6.27
N GLU A 76 25.57 -19.76 5.14
CA GLU A 76 24.19 -19.57 4.69
C GLU A 76 23.30 -20.70 5.21
N HIS A 77 22.13 -20.34 5.75
CA HIS A 77 21.19 -21.29 6.35
C HIS A 77 19.79 -21.12 5.74
N ASP A 78 19.35 -22.13 4.99
CA ASP A 78 17.98 -22.17 4.42
C ASP A 78 16.93 -22.23 5.52
N GLY A 79 15.89 -21.41 5.43
CA GLY A 79 14.80 -21.39 6.41
C GLY A 79 13.49 -20.85 5.84
N PHE A 80 12.40 -21.07 6.58
CA PHE A 80 11.14 -20.40 6.32
C PHE A 80 11.01 -19.24 7.30
N ALA A 81 10.68 -18.06 6.77
CA ALA A 81 10.30 -16.94 7.60
C ALA A 81 8.77 -16.85 7.64
N PHE A 82 8.22 -16.58 8.82
CA PHE A 82 6.79 -16.36 8.98
C PHE A 82 6.51 -14.92 9.39
N ASN A 83 5.34 -14.42 8.98
CA ASN A 83 4.76 -13.21 9.51
C ASN A 83 3.25 -13.42 9.62
N HIS A 84 2.73 -13.32 10.84
CA HIS A 84 1.31 -13.38 11.14
C HIS A 84 0.85 -11.99 11.57
N HIS A 85 -0.23 -11.50 10.97
CA HIS A 85 -0.78 -10.20 11.30
C HIS A 85 -2.25 -10.30 11.66
N PHE A 86 -2.67 -9.42 12.57
CA PHE A 86 -4.04 -9.18 12.96
C PHE A 86 -4.23 -7.69 13.23
N ALA A 87 -5.32 -7.14 12.73
CA ALA A 87 -5.70 -5.77 12.96
C ALA A 87 -7.22 -5.67 13.08
N ALA A 88 -7.67 -4.89 14.05
CA ALA A 88 -9.07 -4.64 14.31
C ALA A 88 -9.28 -3.21 14.80
N PHE A 89 -10.30 -2.56 14.24
CA PHE A 89 -10.79 -1.28 14.71
C PHE A 89 -12.32 -1.30 14.73
N GLY A 90 -12.89 -0.68 15.76
CA GLY A 90 -14.33 -0.47 15.86
C GLY A 90 -14.62 0.86 16.54
N ALA A 91 -15.55 1.62 15.97
CA ALA A 91 -16.03 2.87 16.52
C ALA A 91 -17.56 2.94 16.51
N GLY A 92 -18.13 3.36 17.64
CA GLY A 92 -19.56 3.55 17.85
C GLY A 92 -19.92 5.02 18.05
N GLU A 93 -21.14 5.40 17.69
CA GLU A 93 -21.67 6.74 17.94
C GLU A 93 -21.98 6.92 19.43
N VAL A 94 -21.37 7.93 20.07
CA VAL A 94 -21.59 8.28 21.48
C VAL A 94 -22.50 9.50 21.63
N ALA A 95 -22.57 10.34 20.60
CA ALA A 95 -23.50 11.45 20.46
C ALA A 95 -23.66 11.79 18.98
N LYS A 96 -24.66 12.59 18.61
CA LYS A 96 -24.90 12.96 17.20
C LYS A 96 -23.61 13.45 16.51
N ASN A 97 -23.16 12.73 15.48
CA ASN A 97 -21.92 12.98 14.72
C ASN A 97 -20.61 12.81 15.51
N ARG A 98 -20.63 12.23 16.70
CA ARG A 98 -19.44 12.01 17.54
C ARG A 98 -19.28 10.52 17.81
N HIS A 99 -18.09 10.02 17.52
CA HIS A 99 -17.78 8.59 17.58
C HIS A 99 -16.59 8.36 18.50
N MET A 100 -16.65 7.30 19.29
CA MET A 100 -15.52 6.78 20.05
C MET A 100 -15.22 5.37 19.59
N GLY A 101 -13.93 5.03 19.52
CA GLY A 101 -13.50 3.72 19.09
C GLY A 101 -12.26 3.22 19.80
N ALA A 102 -11.97 1.95 19.54
CA ALA A 102 -10.77 1.28 19.99
C ALA A 102 -10.14 0.55 18.81
N LEU A 103 -8.82 0.41 18.85
CA LEU A 103 -8.04 -0.26 17.83
C LEU A 103 -6.97 -1.16 18.43
N LEU A 104 -6.66 -2.25 17.71
CA LEU A 104 -5.65 -3.23 18.06
C LEU A 104 -5.01 -3.78 16.78
N TRP A 105 -3.69 -3.65 16.69
CA TRP A 105 -2.81 -4.21 15.68
C TRP A 105 -1.84 -5.13 16.37
N PHE A 106 -1.60 -6.29 15.79
CA PHE A 106 -0.74 -7.32 16.31
C PHE A 106 -0.02 -7.98 15.15
N ASP A 107 1.30 -8.03 15.25
CA ASP A 107 2.16 -8.80 14.36
C ASP A 107 3.01 -9.74 15.16
N ARG A 108 3.24 -10.93 14.61
CA ARG A 108 4.25 -11.86 15.08
C ARG A 108 5.06 -12.30 13.87
N SER A 109 6.31 -11.89 13.81
CA SER A 109 7.24 -12.23 12.73
C SER A 109 8.46 -12.94 13.28
N GLY A 110 9.10 -13.74 12.43
CA GLY A 110 10.32 -14.41 12.83
C GLY A 110 10.69 -15.63 12.01
N TRP A 111 11.68 -16.32 12.56
CA TRP A 111 12.21 -17.60 12.13
C TRP A 111 12.07 -18.55 13.31
N ASP A 112 11.27 -19.60 13.15
CA ASP A 112 11.15 -20.61 14.19
C ASP A 112 12.32 -21.61 14.10
N GLY A 113 12.89 -21.98 15.24
CA GLY A 113 13.91 -23.04 15.30
C GLY A 113 13.34 -24.40 14.87
N GLU A 114 12.01 -24.54 14.85
CA GLU A 114 11.27 -25.71 14.35
C GLU A 114 11.13 -25.74 12.81
N ASP A 115 11.45 -24.65 12.09
CA ASP A 115 11.30 -24.56 10.62
C ASP A 115 12.44 -25.23 9.83
N PHE A 116 13.49 -25.70 10.52
CA PHE A 116 14.59 -26.46 9.92
C PHE A 116 14.24 -27.96 9.91
N PHE A 117 13.72 -28.44 8.77
CA PHE A 117 13.13 -29.78 8.61
C PHE A 117 14.08 -30.99 8.82
N LEU A 118 15.33 -30.78 9.20
CA LEU A 118 16.29 -31.82 9.57
C LEU A 118 17.02 -31.37 10.84
N PHE A 119 16.83 -32.12 11.93
CA PHE A 119 17.59 -32.00 13.18
C PHE A 119 19.08 -31.73 12.90
N PRO A 120 19.74 -30.83 13.66
CA PRO A 120 19.42 -30.40 15.02
C PRO A 120 18.45 -29.21 15.15
N GLN A 121 17.84 -29.02 16.34
CA GLN A 121 17.06 -27.83 16.69
C GLN A 121 17.96 -26.59 16.65
N TYR A 122 17.82 -25.77 15.61
CA TYR A 122 18.64 -24.57 15.37
C TYR A 122 18.14 -23.35 16.18
N ASN A 123 17.88 -23.53 17.48
CA ASN A 123 17.43 -22.44 18.37
C ASN A 123 18.43 -21.27 18.42
N ASP A 124 19.72 -21.52 18.20
CA ASP A 124 20.75 -20.49 18.12
C ASP A 124 20.60 -19.55 16.89
N PHE A 125 19.76 -19.94 15.90
CA PHE A 125 19.48 -19.22 14.66
C PHE A 125 18.05 -18.66 14.58
N GLY A 126 17.17 -19.04 15.52
CA GLY A 126 15.80 -18.52 15.58
C GLY A 126 15.73 -17.09 16.11
N LEU A 127 14.75 -16.32 15.62
CA LEU A 127 14.40 -15.00 16.12
C LEU A 127 12.89 -14.86 16.05
N GLN A 128 12.21 -14.64 17.17
CA GLN A 128 10.76 -14.47 17.22
C GLN A 128 10.44 -13.17 17.93
N ARG A 129 9.64 -12.33 17.28
CA ARG A 129 9.20 -11.04 17.83
C ARG A 129 7.69 -10.90 17.69
N SER A 130 7.07 -10.23 18.64
CA SER A 130 5.71 -9.71 18.51
C SER A 130 5.67 -8.20 18.71
N VAL A 131 4.88 -7.54 17.86
CA VAL A 131 4.62 -6.10 17.94
C VAL A 131 3.14 -5.90 18.12
N VAL A 132 2.75 -5.17 19.17
CA VAL A 132 1.37 -4.88 19.48
C VAL A 132 1.17 -3.38 19.50
N THR A 133 0.17 -2.88 18.79
CA THR A 133 -0.22 -1.47 18.78
C THR A 133 -1.69 -1.35 19.15
N TRP A 134 -2.02 -0.60 20.18
CA TRP A 134 -3.40 -0.40 20.60
C TRP A 134 -3.65 1.06 20.92
N GLY A 135 -4.91 1.46 20.90
CA GLY A 135 -5.28 2.81 21.25
C GLY A 135 -6.77 3.07 21.21
N LEU A 136 -7.11 4.32 21.51
CA LEU A 136 -8.47 4.83 21.50
C LEU A 136 -8.60 5.94 20.48
N THR A 137 -9.81 6.11 19.96
CA THR A 137 -10.12 7.09 18.93
C THR A 137 -11.32 7.94 19.35
N PHE A 138 -11.31 9.19 18.92
CA PHE A 138 -12.44 10.10 19.00
C PHE A 138 -12.57 10.86 17.68
N THR A 139 -13.79 10.91 17.13
CA THR A 139 -14.07 11.60 15.88
C THR A 139 -15.31 12.46 15.99
N ASP A 140 -15.20 13.74 15.64
CA ASP A 140 -16.35 14.62 15.42
C ASP A 140 -16.55 14.83 13.92
N ALA A 141 -17.52 14.12 13.35
CA ALA A 141 -17.82 14.16 11.92
C ALA A 141 -18.43 15.50 11.48
N ARG A 142 -19.02 16.29 12.40
CA ARG A 142 -19.54 17.61 12.08
C ARG A 142 -18.41 18.61 11.89
N MET A 143 -17.40 18.54 12.76
CA MET A 143 -16.22 19.42 12.72
C MET A 143 -15.09 18.86 11.84
N ASN A 144 -15.26 17.64 11.31
CA ASN A 144 -14.31 16.95 10.46
C ASN A 144 -12.92 16.81 11.09
N TRP A 145 -12.85 16.41 12.36
CA TRP A 145 -11.59 16.09 13.02
C TRP A 145 -11.62 14.72 13.69
N THR A 146 -10.44 14.14 13.85
CA THR A 146 -10.23 12.83 14.48
C THR A 146 -8.95 12.87 15.29
N LEU A 147 -8.99 12.32 16.49
CA LEU A 147 -7.84 12.08 17.34
C LEU A 147 -7.78 10.59 17.65
N ALA A 148 -6.58 10.03 17.57
CA ALA A 148 -6.30 8.70 18.06
C ALA A 148 -4.97 8.72 18.82
N ALA A 149 -4.87 7.95 19.90
CA ALA A 149 -3.65 7.83 20.66
C ALA A 149 -3.60 6.49 21.39
N GLY A 150 -2.39 6.05 21.72
CA GLY A 150 -2.20 4.80 22.44
C GLY A 150 -0.74 4.43 22.60
N MET A 151 -0.48 3.13 22.68
CA MET A 151 0.86 2.60 22.91
C MET A 151 1.22 1.53 21.88
N GLN A 152 2.53 1.37 21.65
CA GLN A 152 3.08 0.21 20.96
C GLN A 152 4.05 -0.53 21.90
N HIS A 153 3.99 -1.84 21.80
CA HIS A 153 4.83 -2.77 22.55
C HIS A 153 5.57 -3.63 21.54
N GLN A 154 6.86 -3.84 21.77
CA GLN A 154 7.63 -4.84 21.05
C GLN A 154 8.20 -5.80 22.09
N ASN A 155 7.95 -7.08 21.86
CA ASN A 155 8.34 -8.17 22.74
C ASN A 155 9.18 -9.17 21.93
N LEU A 156 10.39 -9.43 22.41
CA LEU A 156 11.29 -10.42 21.85
C LEU A 156 11.00 -11.77 22.51
N GLU A 157 10.27 -12.63 21.81
CA GLU A 157 9.86 -13.94 22.32
C GLU A 157 11.04 -14.92 22.38
N HIS A 158 11.90 -14.88 21.36
CA HIS A 158 13.09 -15.72 21.29
C HIS A 158 14.20 -15.01 20.52
N ARG A 159 15.44 -15.18 20.98
CA ARG A 159 16.63 -14.63 20.31
C ARG A 159 17.77 -15.64 20.36
N GLY A 160 18.16 -16.12 19.18
CA GLY A 160 19.37 -16.89 18.98
C GLY A 160 20.64 -16.08 19.23
N LYS A 161 21.79 -16.76 19.34
CA LYS A 161 23.09 -16.13 19.64
C LYS A 161 23.65 -15.27 18.50
N LEU A 162 23.07 -15.40 17.31
CA LEU A 162 23.53 -14.74 16.09
C LEU A 162 23.02 -13.31 15.92
N TYR A 163 21.99 -12.94 16.68
CA TYR A 163 21.34 -11.65 16.55
C TYR A 163 21.92 -10.66 17.56
N PRO A 164 22.03 -9.37 17.19
CA PRO A 164 22.44 -8.33 18.12
C PRO A 164 21.48 -8.24 19.31
N ASP A 165 21.97 -7.65 20.40
CA ASP A 165 21.14 -7.44 21.58
C ASP A 165 19.98 -6.49 21.27
N GLU A 166 18.79 -7.06 21.07
CA GLU A 166 17.55 -6.30 20.98
C GLU A 166 16.89 -6.21 22.37
N SER A 167 16.61 -4.99 22.82
CA SER A 167 15.96 -4.76 24.11
C SER A 167 14.45 -4.75 23.94
N ASP A 168 13.74 -5.47 24.82
CA ASP A 168 12.29 -5.33 24.94
C ASP A 168 11.93 -3.89 25.25
N SER A 169 11.13 -3.30 24.37
CA SER A 169 10.66 -1.93 24.52
C SER A 169 9.18 -1.98 24.90
N LEU A 170 8.95 -1.95 26.20
CA LEU A 170 7.66 -1.64 26.78
C LEU A 170 7.51 -0.10 26.73
N ALA A 171 6.48 0.39 26.03
CA ALA A 171 6.05 1.79 25.99
C ALA A 171 6.67 2.72 24.92
N TYR A 172 6.45 2.40 23.64
CA TYR A 172 6.27 3.47 22.67
C TYR A 172 4.90 4.11 22.87
N SER A 173 4.82 5.43 22.77
CA SER A 173 3.56 6.17 22.75
C SER A 173 3.37 6.79 21.38
N TRP A 174 2.14 6.79 20.89
CA TRP A 174 1.84 7.36 19.60
C TRP A 174 0.56 8.18 19.65
N ALA A 175 0.49 9.17 18.78
CA ALA A 175 -0.68 10.01 18.61
C ALA A 175 -0.89 10.32 17.13
N HIS A 176 -2.15 10.49 16.75
CA HIS A 176 -2.60 10.86 15.43
C HIS A 176 -3.71 11.89 15.55
N LEU A 177 -3.52 13.04 14.91
CA LEU A 177 -4.52 14.10 14.82
C LEU A 177 -4.81 14.35 13.35
N ARG A 178 -6.09 14.38 12.99
CA ARG A 178 -6.57 14.76 11.68
C ARG A 178 -7.55 15.91 11.80
N PHE A 179 -7.37 16.92 10.98
CA PHE A 179 -8.31 18.01 10.78
C PHE A 179 -8.56 18.19 9.28
N SER A 180 -9.76 17.81 8.85
CA SER A 180 -10.18 17.82 7.45
C SER A 180 -9.25 16.99 6.55
N LYS A 181 -8.43 17.66 5.73
CA LYS A 181 -7.49 17.04 4.80
C LYS A 181 -6.07 16.92 5.34
N LEU A 182 -5.76 17.58 6.46
CA LEU A 182 -4.45 17.54 7.08
C LEU A 182 -4.45 16.51 8.21
N SER A 183 -3.38 15.73 8.31
CA SER A 183 -3.13 14.92 9.50
C SER A 183 -1.68 14.98 9.93
N ALA A 184 -1.46 14.90 11.23
CA ALA A 184 -0.16 14.74 11.86
C ALA A 184 -0.15 13.46 12.71
N GLN A 185 0.95 12.75 12.70
CA GLN A 185 1.16 11.53 13.48
C GLN A 185 2.56 11.58 14.09
N ALA A 186 2.68 11.13 15.32
CA ALA A 186 3.94 11.10 16.05
C ALA A 186 4.09 9.79 16.84
N ASN A 187 5.33 9.33 16.98
CA ASN A 187 5.73 8.18 17.78
C ASN A 187 6.90 8.57 18.67
N PHE A 188 6.86 8.17 19.94
CA PHE A 188 7.88 8.45 20.93
C PHE A 188 8.24 7.19 21.69
N TYR A 189 9.55 6.95 21.84
CA TYR A 189 10.08 6.02 22.82
C TYR A 189 10.48 6.79 24.06
N ARG A 190 9.75 6.60 25.17
CA ARG A 190 9.96 7.40 26.39
C ARG A 190 9.88 8.91 26.08
N THR A 191 11.01 9.62 26.08
CA THR A 191 11.11 11.06 25.77
C THR A 191 11.60 11.34 24.36
N ASP A 192 12.13 10.34 23.65
CA ASP A 192 12.77 10.51 22.35
C ASP A 192 11.75 10.25 21.25
N TRP A 193 11.70 11.15 20.27
CA TRP A 193 10.84 10.98 19.12
C TRP A 193 11.44 9.96 18.16
N ARG A 194 10.58 9.21 17.48
CA ARG A 194 10.97 8.15 16.52
C ARG A 194 10.43 8.40 15.13
N LEU A 195 9.19 8.87 15.08
CA LEU A 195 8.50 9.18 13.83
C LEU A 195 7.74 10.48 14.01
N PHE A 196 7.90 11.39 13.06
CA PHE A 196 6.93 12.44 12.80
C PHE A 196 6.44 12.34 11.37
N ARG A 197 5.13 12.35 11.18
CA ARG A 197 4.52 12.30 9.86
C ARG A 197 3.46 13.36 9.71
N VAL A 198 3.53 14.11 8.61
CA VAL A 198 2.50 15.04 8.19
C VAL A 198 1.93 14.54 6.87
N SER A 199 0.62 14.56 6.71
CA SER A 199 -0.04 14.10 5.49
C SER A 199 -1.15 15.05 5.05
N LEU A 200 -1.28 15.21 3.74
CA LEU A 200 -2.32 15.94 3.05
C LEU A 200 -3.12 14.96 2.20
N ASP A 201 -4.32 14.63 2.66
CA ASP A 201 -5.29 13.77 1.97
C ASP A 201 -6.20 14.66 1.11
N LEU A 202 -5.70 15.05 -0.08
CA LEU A 202 -6.45 15.96 -0.95
C LEU A 202 -7.47 15.22 -1.82
N GLU A 203 -7.28 13.91 -2.02
CA GLU A 203 -8.20 13.05 -2.75
C GLU A 203 -9.60 13.14 -2.16
N SER A 204 -10.57 13.48 -3.02
CA SER A 204 -11.95 13.57 -2.58
C SER A 204 -12.63 12.20 -2.66
N ARG A 205 -12.87 11.57 -1.51
CA ARG A 205 -13.55 10.27 -1.42
C ARG A 205 -15.00 10.44 -1.00
N ALA A 206 -15.93 9.97 -1.82
CA ALA A 206 -17.36 10.12 -1.55
C ALA A 206 -17.83 9.40 -0.27
N ILE A 207 -17.12 8.34 0.17
CA ILE A 207 -17.42 7.63 1.42
C ILE A 207 -17.12 8.46 2.68
N TYR A 208 -16.24 9.47 2.56
CA TYR A 208 -15.85 10.39 3.62
C TYR A 208 -16.46 11.78 3.44
N GLY A 209 -17.62 11.87 2.78
CA GLY A 209 -18.30 13.15 2.52
C GLY A 209 -17.66 14.00 1.42
N GLY A 210 -16.74 13.42 0.62
CA GLY A 210 -16.09 14.07 -0.50
C GLY A 210 -16.99 14.25 -1.73
N ARG A 211 -16.43 14.87 -2.77
CA ARG A 211 -17.07 15.09 -4.06
C ARG A 211 -17.29 13.77 -4.78
N LYS A 212 -18.43 13.67 -5.48
CA LYS A 212 -18.82 12.46 -6.24
C LYS A 212 -18.29 12.43 -7.67
N SER A 213 -17.77 13.54 -8.19
CA SER A 213 -17.24 13.65 -9.57
C SER A 213 -16.46 14.96 -9.76
N GLY A 214 -15.71 15.05 -10.87
CA GLY A 214 -15.03 16.27 -11.33
C GLY A 214 -13.52 16.27 -11.09
N LEU A 215 -12.79 17.23 -11.65
CA LEU A 215 -11.32 17.28 -11.58
C LEU A 215 -10.74 17.22 -10.15
N LEU A 216 -11.47 17.74 -9.15
CA LEU A 216 -11.01 17.72 -7.76
C LEU A 216 -11.08 16.34 -7.08
N THR A 217 -11.64 15.31 -7.73
CA THR A 217 -11.56 13.91 -7.26
C THR A 217 -10.22 13.24 -7.61
N TYR A 218 -9.34 13.96 -8.32
CA TYR A 218 -8.02 13.49 -8.78
C TYR A 218 -6.86 14.23 -8.09
N LEU A 219 -7.13 14.95 -7.00
CA LEU A 219 -6.03 15.55 -6.23
C LEU A 219 -5.20 14.46 -5.54
N PRO A 220 -3.87 14.67 -5.41
CA PRO A 220 -2.96 13.69 -4.85
C PRO A 220 -3.08 13.59 -3.33
N ASN A 221 -2.62 12.47 -2.78
CA ASN A 221 -2.30 12.37 -1.37
C ASN A 221 -0.79 12.48 -1.21
N VAL A 222 -0.35 13.31 -0.27
CA VAL A 222 1.09 13.54 -0.05
C VAL A 222 1.38 13.37 1.43
N SER A 223 2.48 12.69 1.77
CA SER A 223 2.95 12.63 3.14
C SER A 223 4.45 12.80 3.24
N LEU A 224 4.90 13.57 4.24
CA LEU A 224 6.28 13.67 4.65
C LEU A 224 6.44 12.93 5.98
N SER A 225 7.36 11.98 6.04
CA SER A 225 7.72 11.26 7.26
C SER A 225 9.18 11.55 7.60
N MET A 226 9.47 11.79 8.88
CA MET A 226 10.80 11.98 9.43
C MET A 226 11.03 10.87 10.45
N TYR A 227 12.14 10.16 10.32
CA TYR A 227 12.50 9.04 11.17
C TYR A 227 13.76 9.38 11.96
N ASN A 228 13.77 9.04 13.25
CA ASN A 228 14.95 9.11 14.11
C ASN A 228 15.28 7.69 14.59
N THR A 229 16.43 7.22 14.13
CA THR A 229 16.97 5.89 14.42
C THR A 229 17.88 5.91 15.64
N ASP A 230 17.89 4.83 16.40
CA ASP A 230 18.76 4.65 17.59
C ASP A 230 20.24 4.44 17.26
N ASP A 231 20.57 4.31 15.98
CA ASP A 231 21.91 3.96 15.52
C ASP A 231 22.68 5.25 15.17
N GLU A 232 23.76 5.54 15.89
CA GLU A 232 24.60 6.74 15.71
C GLU A 232 25.17 6.85 14.28
N ASN A 233 25.15 5.76 13.51
CA ASN A 233 25.63 5.69 12.14
C ASN A 233 24.53 5.83 11.06
N ASP A 234 23.25 5.88 11.45
CA ASP A 234 22.12 5.88 10.53
C ASP A 234 21.54 7.30 10.44
N ILE A 235 21.51 7.86 9.23
CA ILE A 235 21.16 9.27 8.98
C ILE A 235 19.65 9.44 9.20
N ASP A 236 19.24 10.45 9.99
CA ASP A 236 17.86 10.91 10.10
C ASP A 236 17.22 10.94 8.70
N SER A 237 16.31 10.01 8.42
CA SER A 237 15.76 9.83 7.09
C SER A 237 14.44 10.59 6.96
N MET A 238 14.30 11.33 5.87
CA MET A 238 13.04 11.96 5.51
C MET A 238 12.51 11.32 4.24
N ARG A 239 11.25 10.88 4.27
CA ARG A 239 10.58 10.25 3.14
C ARG A 239 9.36 11.04 2.72
N ILE A 240 9.28 11.40 1.45
CA ILE A 240 8.08 11.93 0.80
C ILE A 240 7.39 10.78 0.08
N ASN A 241 6.12 10.56 0.37
CA ASN A 241 5.26 9.69 -0.42
C ASN A 241 4.22 10.53 -1.15
N TRP A 242 4.05 10.26 -2.44
CA TRP A 242 3.09 10.90 -3.32
C TRP A 242 2.22 9.85 -4.00
N GLU A 243 0.92 9.83 -3.71
CA GLU A 243 -0.08 8.95 -4.34
C GLU A 243 -1.01 9.79 -5.24
N GLN A 244 -1.08 9.44 -6.52
CA GLN A 244 -1.87 10.13 -7.54
C GLN A 244 -2.92 9.19 -8.14
N ASN A 245 -4.19 9.56 -8.04
CA ASN A 245 -5.25 8.93 -8.84
C ASN A 245 -5.08 9.34 -10.31
N LEU A 246 -4.85 8.36 -11.18
CA LEU A 246 -4.68 8.57 -12.63
C LEU A 246 -6.00 8.37 -13.39
N TYR A 247 -6.87 7.48 -12.92
CA TYR A 247 -8.10 7.13 -13.63
C TYR A 247 -9.16 6.52 -12.72
N ASP A 248 -10.34 7.14 -12.64
CA ASP A 248 -11.58 6.63 -12.03
C ASP A 248 -11.45 6.01 -10.63
N GLN A 249 -10.43 6.39 -9.85
CA GLN A 249 -10.12 5.74 -8.56
C GLN A 249 -9.87 4.22 -8.71
N ARG A 250 -9.42 3.83 -9.89
CA ARG A 250 -9.05 2.47 -10.28
C ARG A 250 -7.58 2.38 -10.61
N LEU A 251 -6.98 3.42 -11.16
CA LEU A 251 -5.54 3.45 -11.47
C LEU A 251 -4.85 4.51 -10.61
N TYR A 252 -3.82 4.10 -9.89
CA TYR A 252 -3.02 4.97 -9.04
C TYR A 252 -1.54 4.81 -9.35
N ALA A 253 -0.81 5.92 -9.33
CA ALA A 253 0.65 5.90 -9.25
C ALA A 253 1.06 6.36 -7.85
N GLU A 254 2.00 5.66 -7.24
CA GLU A 254 2.59 6.04 -5.96
C GLU A 254 4.11 6.10 -6.09
N VAL A 255 4.71 7.17 -5.59
CA VAL A 255 6.16 7.41 -5.64
C VAL A 255 6.65 7.76 -4.24
N ALA A 256 7.74 7.14 -3.83
CA ALA A 256 8.46 7.43 -2.60
C ALA A 256 9.85 8.00 -2.92
N ILE A 257 10.20 9.08 -2.23
CA ILE A 257 11.45 9.84 -2.39
C ILE A 257 12.07 9.94 -1.01
N ASP A 258 13.28 9.41 -0.86
CA ASP A 258 14.09 9.61 0.34
C ASP A 258 14.96 10.85 0.14
N LEU A 259 14.85 11.83 1.03
CA LEU A 259 15.62 13.08 0.99
C LEU A 259 17.03 12.88 1.56
N ASN A 260 17.64 11.73 1.25
CA ASN A 260 19.03 11.39 1.46
C ASN A 260 19.75 11.37 0.09
N ASP A 261 20.95 10.80 0.02
CA ASP A 261 21.80 10.86 -1.18
C ASP A 261 21.20 10.18 -2.43
N THR A 262 20.22 9.28 -2.29
CA THR A 262 19.71 8.49 -3.42
C THR A 262 18.46 9.04 -4.11
N TRP A 263 17.72 9.96 -3.46
CA TRP A 263 16.51 10.66 -3.95
C TRP A 263 15.33 9.79 -4.38
N PHE A 264 15.54 8.65 -5.01
CA PHE A 264 14.50 7.72 -5.46
C PHE A 264 14.49 6.50 -4.54
N HIS A 265 13.34 6.26 -3.91
CA HIS A 265 13.13 5.06 -3.09
C HIS A 265 12.31 4.03 -3.84
N SER A 266 11.08 4.37 -4.26
CA SER A 266 10.25 3.45 -5.05
C SER A 266 9.21 4.15 -5.90
N ALA A 267 8.71 3.43 -6.90
CA ALA A 267 7.53 3.77 -7.67
C ALA A 267 6.64 2.54 -7.83
N SER A 268 5.33 2.73 -7.73
CA SER A 268 4.35 1.68 -7.98
C SER A 268 3.19 2.18 -8.84
N LEU A 269 2.68 1.29 -9.67
CA LEU A 269 1.46 1.49 -10.45
C LEU A 269 0.44 0.45 -9.99
N LYS A 270 -0.67 0.92 -9.43
CA LYS A 270 -1.71 0.09 -8.80
C LYS A 270 -3.00 0.19 -9.60
N PHE A 271 -3.50 -0.94 -10.07
CA PHE A 271 -4.76 -1.07 -10.79
C PHE A 271 -5.77 -1.89 -9.99
N TYR A 272 -6.93 -1.32 -9.73
CA TYR A 272 -8.05 -1.93 -9.05
C TYR A 272 -9.21 -2.08 -10.05
N PRO A 273 -9.72 -3.30 -10.31
CA PRO A 273 -10.87 -3.49 -11.18
C PRO A 273 -12.14 -2.78 -10.70
N ASP A 274 -12.26 -2.59 -9.38
CA ASP A 274 -13.33 -1.85 -8.74
C ASP A 274 -12.78 -0.91 -7.65
N PRO A 275 -13.36 0.29 -7.46
CA PRO A 275 -12.89 1.27 -6.46
C PRO A 275 -12.94 0.78 -5.00
N SER A 276 -13.67 -0.28 -4.68
CA SER A 276 -13.61 -0.96 -3.37
C SER A 276 -12.23 -1.52 -3.02
N ARG A 277 -11.30 -1.60 -3.99
CA ARG A 277 -9.93 -2.12 -3.84
C ARG A 277 -9.86 -3.54 -3.26
N MET A 278 -10.93 -4.33 -3.37
CA MET A 278 -10.96 -5.73 -2.91
C MET A 278 -10.08 -6.65 -3.77
N ILE A 279 -9.78 -6.24 -5.01
CA ILE A 279 -8.85 -6.91 -5.92
C ILE A 279 -7.93 -5.83 -6.48
N GLY A 280 -6.63 -6.12 -6.56
CA GLY A 280 -5.62 -5.18 -7.03
C GLY A 280 -4.50 -5.86 -7.81
N PHE A 281 -3.91 -5.12 -8.74
CA PHE A 281 -2.72 -5.50 -9.48
C PHE A 281 -1.70 -4.38 -9.31
N GLU A 282 -0.48 -4.73 -8.97
CA GLU A 282 0.58 -3.78 -8.68
C GLU A 282 1.82 -4.15 -9.47
N ALA A 283 2.44 -3.15 -10.10
CA ALA A 283 3.78 -3.23 -10.63
C ALA A 283 4.65 -2.23 -9.87
N THR A 284 5.82 -2.65 -9.38
CA THR A 284 6.70 -1.81 -8.57
C THR A 284 8.12 -1.80 -9.10
N CYS A 285 8.81 -0.68 -8.87
CA CYS A 285 10.25 -0.55 -8.95
C CYS A 285 10.75 0.06 -7.64
N LEU A 286 11.72 -0.59 -7.00
CA LEU A 286 12.34 -0.15 -5.76
C LEU A 286 13.82 0.08 -6.02
N ASN A 287 14.36 1.16 -5.50
CA ASN A 287 15.80 1.36 -5.38
C ASN A 287 16.29 0.72 -4.08
N ARG A 288 17.13 -0.28 -4.21
CA ARG A 288 17.80 -0.92 -3.10
C ARG A 288 19.18 -0.32 -2.96
N VAL A 289 19.43 0.30 -1.81
CA VAL A 289 20.75 0.79 -1.43
C VAL A 289 21.40 -0.22 -0.50
N ARG A 290 22.61 -0.65 -0.82
CA ARG A 290 23.43 -1.55 -0.01
C ARG A 290 24.70 -0.85 0.39
N HIS A 291 24.96 -0.82 1.67
CA HIS A 291 26.24 -0.40 2.21
C HIS A 291 27.13 -1.63 2.35
N LYS A 292 28.20 -1.68 1.55
CA LYS A 292 29.21 -2.73 1.61
C LYS A 292 30.46 -2.16 2.28
N GLN A 293 30.74 -2.63 3.49
CA GLN A 293 31.97 -2.25 4.17
C GLN A 293 33.15 -2.99 3.54
N LEU A 294 34.05 -2.24 2.91
CA LEU A 294 35.26 -2.76 2.26
C LEU A 294 36.48 -2.68 3.19
N SER A 295 36.48 -1.73 4.13
CA SER A 295 37.44 -1.61 5.23
C SER A 295 36.83 -0.83 6.40
N ASP A 296 37.52 -0.78 7.54
CA ASP A 296 37.05 -0.06 8.75
C ASP A 296 36.69 1.42 8.46
N ASP A 297 37.34 2.03 7.46
CA ASP A 297 37.14 3.45 7.09
C ASP A 297 36.43 3.65 5.74
N PHE A 298 36.03 2.58 5.03
CA PHE A 298 35.47 2.70 3.68
C PHE A 298 34.22 1.83 3.48
N VAL A 299 33.10 2.52 3.21
CA VAL A 299 31.82 1.92 2.87
C VAL A 299 31.50 2.30 1.42
N GLU A 300 31.37 1.31 0.55
CA GLU A 300 30.87 1.49 -0.80
C GLU A 300 29.34 1.36 -0.79
N GLU A 301 28.67 2.29 -1.46
CA GLU A 301 27.24 2.27 -1.64
C GLU A 301 26.90 1.70 -3.02
N GLU A 302 26.20 0.57 -3.04
CA GLU A 302 25.72 -0.09 -4.25
C GLU A 302 24.19 0.11 -4.35
N SER A 303 23.73 0.71 -5.45
CA SER A 303 22.32 0.90 -5.76
C SER A 303 21.87 -0.08 -6.85
N ASP A 304 20.84 -0.89 -6.57
CA ASP A 304 20.20 -1.82 -7.51
C ASP A 304 18.72 -1.50 -7.66
N LEU A 305 18.19 -1.54 -8.90
CA LEU A 305 16.77 -1.32 -9.18
C LEU A 305 16.04 -2.66 -9.23
N LEU A 306 15.18 -2.90 -8.25
CA LEU A 306 14.39 -4.11 -8.12
C LEU A 306 12.99 -3.91 -8.70
N TRP A 307 12.71 -4.62 -9.78
CA TRP A 307 11.37 -4.72 -10.35
C TRP A 307 10.60 -5.86 -9.72
N GLY A 308 9.32 -5.59 -9.47
CA GLY A 308 8.42 -6.52 -8.83
C GLY A 308 6.97 -6.18 -9.08
N GLY A 309 6.10 -6.84 -8.32
CA GLY A 309 4.68 -6.60 -8.39
C GLY A 309 3.90 -7.52 -7.46
N ALA A 310 2.63 -7.22 -7.32
CA ALA A 310 1.70 -8.00 -6.50
C ALA A 310 0.34 -8.14 -7.18
N ILE A 311 -0.33 -9.24 -6.87
CA ILE A 311 -1.73 -9.49 -7.20
C ILE A 311 -2.46 -9.70 -5.89
N ASP A 312 -3.36 -8.78 -5.57
CA ASP A 312 -4.21 -8.83 -4.39
C ASP A 312 -5.58 -9.39 -4.79
N LEU A 313 -5.96 -10.51 -4.20
CA LEU A 313 -7.28 -11.13 -4.32
C LEU A 313 -7.96 -11.11 -2.95
N LEU A 314 -9.27 -11.33 -2.95
CA LEU A 314 -10.11 -11.20 -1.75
C LEU A 314 -9.61 -11.99 -0.53
N PHE A 315 -9.01 -13.17 -0.73
CA PHE A 315 -8.52 -14.03 0.35
C PHE A 315 -7.03 -14.40 0.25
N ALA A 316 -6.35 -13.91 -0.79
CA ALA A 316 -4.97 -14.30 -1.06
C ALA A 316 -4.26 -13.17 -1.81
N ARG A 317 -3.01 -12.91 -1.45
CA ARG A 317 -2.13 -12.02 -2.20
C ARG A 317 -0.87 -12.77 -2.62
N PHE A 318 -0.45 -12.54 -3.85
CA PHE A 318 0.79 -13.05 -4.41
C PHE A 318 1.70 -11.87 -4.71
N ALA A 319 2.93 -11.89 -4.21
CA ALA A 319 3.88 -10.81 -4.44
C ALA A 319 5.26 -11.36 -4.83
N TYR A 320 5.98 -10.59 -5.65
CA TYR A 320 7.36 -10.85 -6.00
C TYR A 320 8.12 -9.53 -6.04
N ASN A 321 9.13 -9.35 -5.18
CA ASN A 321 9.90 -8.10 -5.06
C ASN A 321 9.02 -6.83 -4.99
N ALA A 322 7.79 -6.93 -4.48
CA ALA A 322 6.90 -5.79 -4.39
C ALA A 322 7.47 -4.82 -3.35
N ALA A 323 7.47 -3.51 -3.66
CA ALA A 323 8.10 -2.51 -2.80
C ALA A 323 7.58 -2.54 -1.35
N TYR A 324 6.26 -2.71 -1.17
CA TYR A 324 5.65 -2.85 0.15
C TYR A 324 6.15 -4.08 0.90
N ASP A 325 6.24 -5.24 0.23
CA ASP A 325 6.63 -6.48 0.91
C ASP A 325 8.12 -6.54 1.16
N TYR A 326 8.94 -5.93 0.29
CA TYR A 326 10.38 -5.86 0.49
C TYR A 326 10.73 -5.17 1.82
N GLU A 327 10.07 -4.05 2.14
CA GLU A 327 10.30 -3.37 3.41
C GLU A 327 9.78 -4.18 4.60
N ASN A 328 8.61 -4.80 4.46
CA ASN A 328 7.91 -5.50 5.55
C ASN A 328 8.29 -6.98 5.69
N PHE A 329 9.22 -7.48 4.88
CA PHE A 329 9.69 -8.86 4.87
C PHE A 329 11.21 -8.92 4.66
N PHE A 330 11.93 -8.24 5.56
CA PHE A 330 13.39 -8.33 5.76
C PHE A 330 14.30 -7.80 4.64
N GLY A 331 13.80 -7.06 3.65
CA GLY A 331 14.64 -6.39 2.66
C GLY A 331 15.43 -7.33 1.74
N ALA A 332 14.92 -8.53 1.49
CA ALA A 332 15.55 -9.51 0.61
C ALA A 332 15.02 -9.42 -0.83
N LYS A 333 15.94 -9.57 -1.78
CA LYS A 333 15.64 -9.73 -3.21
C LYS A 333 15.24 -11.18 -3.49
N GLY A 334 14.44 -11.39 -4.53
CA GLY A 334 14.06 -12.73 -4.99
C GLY A 334 12.90 -13.33 -4.19
N THR A 335 12.26 -12.54 -3.34
CA THR A 335 11.25 -13.02 -2.41
C THR A 335 9.90 -13.16 -3.12
N PHE A 336 9.41 -14.38 -3.22
CA PHE A 336 8.02 -14.65 -3.58
C PHE A 336 7.21 -14.88 -2.30
N LEU A 337 6.09 -14.17 -2.17
CA LEU A 337 5.24 -14.24 -0.99
C LEU A 337 3.83 -14.63 -1.40
N VAL A 338 3.27 -15.57 -0.65
CA VAL A 338 1.84 -15.85 -0.63
C VAL A 338 1.32 -15.43 0.72
N GLU A 339 0.38 -14.49 0.74
CA GLU A 339 -0.32 -14.08 1.94
C GLU A 339 -1.74 -14.65 1.87
N PHE A 340 -2.15 -15.46 2.84
CA PHE A 340 -3.55 -15.80 3.03
C PHE A 340 -4.13 -14.78 4.00
N LYS A 341 -5.14 -14.04 3.55
CA LYS A 341 -5.69 -12.93 4.34
C LYS A 341 -7.20 -12.82 4.26
N PHE A 342 -7.76 -12.09 5.20
CA PHE A 342 -9.11 -11.58 5.15
C PHE A 342 -9.10 -10.13 5.60
N ASN A 343 -9.41 -9.21 4.69
CA ASN A 343 -9.45 -7.78 4.97
C ASN A 343 -10.83 -7.22 4.66
N LEU A 344 -11.44 -6.58 5.65
CA LEU A 344 -12.76 -5.98 5.51
C LEU A 344 -12.89 -4.71 6.36
N ALA A 345 -13.20 -3.61 5.70
CA ALA A 345 -13.60 -2.35 6.31
C ALA A 345 -15.10 -2.11 6.09
N THR A 346 -15.74 -1.45 7.05
CA THR A 346 -17.15 -1.06 7.00
C THR A 346 -17.38 0.35 7.50
N ILE A 347 -18.14 1.16 6.75
CA ILE A 347 -18.58 2.50 7.16
C ILE A 347 -20.02 2.70 6.69
N ASP A 348 -20.91 3.09 7.59
CA ASP A 348 -22.33 3.34 7.31
C ASP A 348 -22.99 2.20 6.50
N GLY A 349 -22.60 0.94 6.75
CA GLY A 349 -23.12 -0.25 6.05
C GLY A 349 -22.47 -0.57 4.69
N TRP A 350 -21.49 0.21 4.22
CA TRP A 350 -20.72 -0.07 3.01
C TRP A 350 -19.46 -0.86 3.34
N LEU A 351 -19.18 -1.93 2.58
CA LEU A 351 -18.00 -2.79 2.73
C LEU A 351 -16.93 -2.45 1.69
N PHE A 352 -15.66 -2.43 2.11
CA PHE A 352 -14.51 -2.08 1.26
C PHE A 352 -13.19 -2.62 1.84
N ASN A 353 -12.09 -2.58 1.08
CA ASN A 353 -10.75 -2.96 1.56
C ASN A 353 -10.00 -1.75 2.18
N ARG A 354 -8.88 -1.98 2.91
CA ARG A 354 -8.05 -0.89 3.46
C ARG A 354 -7.70 0.16 2.39
N GLY A 355 -7.90 1.43 2.72
CA GLY A 355 -7.57 2.55 1.83
C GLY A 355 -8.47 2.69 0.60
N ALA A 356 -9.56 1.93 0.49
CA ALA A 356 -10.47 2.02 -0.65
C ALA A 356 -11.16 3.39 -0.78
N ALA A 357 -11.48 3.76 -2.03
CA ALA A 357 -12.20 4.97 -2.37
C ALA A 357 -13.54 4.60 -3.03
N ARG A 358 -14.63 5.28 -2.65
CA ARG A 358 -15.90 5.08 -3.38
C ARG A 358 -15.83 5.77 -4.74
N SER A 359 -16.11 4.99 -5.80
CA SER A 359 -16.14 5.40 -7.22
C SER A 359 -16.57 6.85 -7.43
N ALA A 360 -15.70 7.62 -8.08
CA ALA A 360 -15.94 8.99 -8.51
C ALA A 360 -15.61 9.10 -10.02
N PRO A 361 -16.63 8.97 -10.90
CA PRO A 361 -16.43 8.93 -12.33
C PRO A 361 -15.72 10.18 -12.86
N MET A 362 -14.91 9.97 -13.91
CA MET A 362 -14.34 11.06 -14.69
C MET A 362 -15.44 12.04 -15.14
N GLN A 363 -15.12 13.34 -15.13
CA GLN A 363 -16.05 14.35 -15.62
C GLN A 363 -16.47 14.10 -17.07
N THR A 364 -15.57 13.55 -17.88
CA THR A 364 -15.84 13.13 -19.26
C THR A 364 -16.90 12.04 -19.35
N ASP A 365 -16.91 11.08 -18.44
CA ASP A 365 -17.90 9.99 -18.43
C ASP A 365 -19.25 10.47 -17.89
N VAL A 366 -19.23 11.41 -16.94
CA VAL A 366 -20.44 12.13 -16.51
C VAL A 366 -21.06 12.89 -17.69
N VAL A 367 -20.25 13.65 -18.45
CA VAL A 367 -20.73 14.38 -19.64
C VAL A 367 -21.29 13.42 -20.70
N LYS A 368 -20.59 12.32 -21.02
CA LYS A 368 -21.10 11.29 -21.95
C LYS A 368 -22.41 10.65 -21.50
N GLN A 369 -22.62 10.46 -20.20
CA GLN A 369 -23.89 9.95 -19.67
C GLN A 369 -25.02 10.97 -19.77
N PHE A 370 -24.72 12.25 -19.57
CA PHE A 370 -25.68 13.34 -19.80
C PHE A 370 -26.05 13.45 -21.29
N ASP A 371 -25.08 13.36 -22.19
CA ASP A 371 -25.31 13.39 -23.65
C ASP A 371 -26.13 12.17 -24.11
N LYS A 372 -25.88 10.98 -23.57
CA LYS A 372 -26.69 9.78 -23.85
C LYS A 372 -28.13 9.90 -23.33
N LYS A 373 -28.34 10.52 -22.15
CA LYS A 373 -29.69 10.80 -21.62
C LYS A 373 -30.41 11.88 -22.42
N ALA A 374 -29.68 12.84 -22.99
CA ALA A 374 -30.24 13.84 -23.89
C ALA A 374 -30.63 13.22 -25.24
N GLY A 375 -29.84 12.28 -25.76
CA GLY A 375 -30.14 11.54 -26.99
C GLY A 375 -31.27 10.50 -26.88
N SER A 376 -31.62 10.04 -25.68
CA SER A 376 -32.76 9.13 -25.45
C SER A 376 -34.10 9.86 -25.31
N ASN A 377 -34.11 11.20 -25.32
CA ASN A 377 -35.30 12.03 -25.35
C ASN A 377 -35.62 12.52 -26.78
N GLU A 378 -35.41 11.68 -27.80
CA GLU A 378 -36.12 11.88 -29.06
C GLU A 378 -37.62 11.79 -28.78
N ILE A 379 -38.26 12.96 -28.79
CA ILE A 379 -39.70 13.14 -28.74
C ILE A 379 -40.28 12.26 -29.84
N THR A 380 -40.83 11.10 -29.46
CA THR A 380 -41.64 10.31 -30.36
C THR A 380 -42.90 11.12 -30.62
N PRO A 381 -43.14 11.61 -31.85
CA PRO A 381 -44.36 12.37 -32.11
C PRO A 381 -45.53 11.42 -31.92
N ILE A 382 -46.48 11.80 -31.06
CA ILE A 382 -47.73 11.07 -30.89
C ILE A 382 -48.43 11.09 -32.26
N GLY A 383 -48.45 9.93 -32.92
CA GLY A 383 -49.21 9.69 -34.14
C GLY A 383 -48.40 9.74 -35.45
N SER A 384 -47.51 8.77 -35.68
CA SER A 384 -47.18 8.40 -37.06
C SER A 384 -47.15 6.87 -37.23
N ALA A 385 -48.23 6.38 -37.81
CA ALA A 385 -48.31 5.04 -38.35
C ALA A 385 -47.27 4.85 -39.47
N LYS A 386 -46.71 3.63 -39.52
CA LYS A 386 -45.99 2.98 -40.63
C LYS A 386 -45.81 3.84 -41.91
N GLY A 387 -44.60 4.34 -42.14
CA GLY A 387 -44.18 4.92 -43.41
C GLY A 387 -42.68 4.70 -43.63
N ALA A 388 -42.33 4.26 -44.84
CA ALA A 388 -41.00 3.83 -45.30
C ALA A 388 -39.84 4.82 -45.00
N PRO A 389 -38.59 4.34 -44.89
CA PRO A 389 -37.43 5.19 -44.58
C PRO A 389 -37.24 6.25 -45.68
N LYS A 390 -37.29 7.54 -45.29
CA LYS A 390 -36.96 8.65 -46.17
C LYS A 390 -35.45 8.83 -46.26
N THR A 391 -34.90 8.59 -47.44
CA THR A 391 -33.56 9.00 -47.84
C THR A 391 -33.47 10.53 -47.86
N ILE A 392 -32.50 11.10 -47.17
CA ILE A 392 -32.22 12.55 -47.20
C ILE A 392 -31.25 12.80 -48.37
N GLU A 393 -31.77 13.30 -49.49
CA GLU A 393 -30.94 13.86 -50.57
C GLU A 393 -30.53 15.30 -50.21
N ALA A 394 -29.22 15.56 -50.17
CA ALA A 394 -28.67 16.90 -50.03
C ALA A 394 -28.88 17.70 -51.33
N LYS A 395 -29.91 18.54 -51.38
CA LYS A 395 -30.06 19.59 -52.40
C LYS A 395 -29.43 20.89 -51.91
N GLY A 396 -28.26 21.21 -52.44
CA GLY A 396 -27.63 22.51 -52.23
C GLY A 396 -26.22 22.61 -52.80
N ILE A 397 -26.08 22.57 -54.12
CA ILE A 397 -24.87 23.06 -54.80
C ILE A 397 -25.18 24.43 -55.40
N ARG A 398 -24.35 25.44 -55.08
CA ARG A 398 -24.09 26.57 -55.98
C ARG A 398 -22.57 26.63 -56.22
N TYR A 399 -22.14 26.19 -57.39
CA TYR A 399 -20.86 26.59 -57.97
C TYR A 399 -21.07 27.92 -58.69
N GLU A 400 -20.23 28.92 -58.39
CA GLU A 400 -20.17 30.15 -59.17
C GLU A 400 -19.66 29.84 -60.58
N LYS A 401 -20.41 30.31 -61.58
CA LYS A 401 -19.95 30.44 -62.96
C LYS A 401 -19.01 31.63 -63.05
N VAL A 402 -17.76 31.40 -63.43
CA VAL A 402 -16.92 32.43 -64.05
C VAL A 402 -17.04 32.22 -65.57
N GLY A 403 -17.79 33.09 -66.27
CA GLY A 403 -17.72 33.21 -67.73
C GLY A 403 -16.39 33.87 -68.11
N SER A 404 -15.57 33.32 -69.02
CA SER A 404 -15.73 33.06 -70.46
C SER A 404 -15.30 34.25 -71.32
N GLU A 405 -14.29 33.99 -72.17
CA GLU A 405 -13.81 34.66 -73.41
C GLU A 405 -12.31 34.97 -73.31
N GLY A 406 -11.42 34.55 -74.21
CA GLY A 406 -11.51 33.82 -75.47
C GLY A 406 -10.15 33.90 -76.18
N GLY A 407 -9.91 33.07 -77.20
CA GLY A 407 -8.77 33.25 -78.11
C GLY A 407 -8.21 31.93 -78.66
N ASN A 408 -8.23 31.83 -79.99
CA ASN A 408 -7.67 30.75 -80.82
C ASN A 408 -6.22 30.39 -80.51
#